data_AF-A0A843I0F9-F1
#
_entry.id   AF-A0A843I0F9-F1
#
_cell.length_a   1.000
_cell.length_b   1.000
_cell.length_c   1.000
_cell.angle_alpha   90.00
_cell.angle_beta   90.00
_cell.angle_gamma   90.00
#
_symmetry.space_group_name_H-M   'P 1'
#
loop_
_entity.id
_entity.type
_entity.pdbx_description
1 polymer ?
#
loop_
_entity_poly.entity_id
_entity_poly.type
_entity_poly.pdbx_seq_one_letter_code
_entity_poly.pdbx_strand_id
1 'polypeptide(L)' 'MAVDLDYLLTCPSCGRSMKEDSRIMRVEHLTGNRVLERVLICTDCKVKIREVVYLSK' A
#
# COMPACT_ATOMS: atom_id res chain seq x y z
N MET A 1 0.96 -0.70 17.28
CA MET A 1 -0.25 -1.39 16.78
C MET A 1 -0.04 -1.59 15.29
N ALA A 2 0.14 -2.83 14.82
CA ALA A 2 0.21 -3.10 13.38
C ALA A 2 -1.20 -2.93 12.83
N VAL A 3 -1.41 -1.93 11.98
CA VAL A 3 -2.68 -1.76 11.27
C VAL A 3 -2.73 -2.89 10.24
N ASP A 4 -3.64 -3.85 10.46
CA ASP A 4 -3.87 -4.98 9.58
C ASP A 4 -4.55 -4.46 8.30
N LEU A 5 -3.74 -4.00 7.34
CA LEU A 5 -4.15 -3.45 6.05
C LEU A 5 -4.53 -4.57 5.04
N ASP A 6 -4.96 -5.73 5.52
CA ASP A 6 -5.18 -6.93 4.71
C ASP A 6 -6.32 -6.73 3.69
N TYR A 7 -7.30 -5.89 4.02
CA TYR A 7 -8.39 -5.55 3.10
C TYR A 7 -7.93 -4.81 1.84
N LEU A 8 -6.79 -4.11 1.88
CA LEU A 8 -6.20 -3.43 0.72
C LEU A 8 -5.41 -4.39 -0.17
N LEU A 9 -5.12 -5.60 0.32
CA LEU A 9 -4.54 -6.66 -0.48
C LEU A 9 -5.56 -7.35 -1.37
N THR A 10 -6.83 -6.94 -1.40
CA THR A 10 -7.85 -7.58 -2.24
C THR A 10 -8.24 -6.69 -3.42
N CYS A 11 -8.27 -7.27 -4.62
CA CYS A 11 -8.65 -6.56 -5.83
C CYS A 11 -10.15 -6.26 -5.80
N PRO A 12 -10.57 -4.99 -5.96
CA PRO A 12 -11.99 -4.61 -5.92
C PRO A 12 -12.79 -5.17 -7.10
N SER A 13 -12.12 -5.60 -8.17
CA SER A 13 -12.79 -6.06 -9.39
C SER A 13 -13.01 -7.57 -9.45
N CYS A 14 -12.13 -8.37 -8.82
CA CYS A 14 -12.21 -9.84 -8.89
C CYS A 14 -12.14 -10.53 -7.53
N GLY A 15 -11.96 -9.79 -6.43
CA GLY A 15 -11.87 -10.34 -5.08
C GLY A 15 -10.60 -11.16 -4.81
N ARG A 16 -9.63 -11.17 -5.73
CA ARG A 16 -8.35 -11.89 -5.55
C ARG A 16 -7.31 -11.04 -4.84
N SER A 17 -6.36 -11.71 -4.21
CA SER A 17 -5.20 -11.06 -3.60
C SER A 17 -4.36 -10.32 -4.65
N MET A 18 -3.99 -9.07 -4.33
CA MET A 18 -3.10 -8.22 -5.10
C MET A 18 -1.65 -8.47 -4.66
N LYS A 19 -0.72 -8.31 -5.58
CA LYS A 19 0.72 -8.40 -5.32
C LYS A 19 1.32 -7.02 -5.16
N GLU A 20 2.33 -6.88 -4.31
CA GLU A 20 3.12 -5.65 -4.22
C GLU A 20 4.01 -5.52 -5.46
N ASP A 21 3.85 -4.44 -6.21
CA ASP A 21 4.61 -4.08 -7.40
C ASP A 21 5.81 -3.20 -7.04
N SER A 22 5.63 -2.29 -6.08
CA SER A 22 6.69 -1.37 -5.64
C SER A 22 6.41 -0.90 -4.22
N ARG A 23 7.47 -0.65 -3.46
CA ARG A 23 7.39 -0.15 -2.09
C ARG A 23 8.50 0.85 -1.84
N ILE A 24 8.13 2.03 -1.38
CA ILE A 24 9.03 3.15 -1.09
C ILE A 24 8.71 3.63 0.31
N MET A 25 9.74 3.75 1.14
CA MET A 25 9.62 4.36 2.46
C MET A 25 10.34 5.70 2.42
N ARG A 26 9.61 6.76 2.71
CA ARG A 26 10.15 8.13 2.77
C ARG A 26 9.96 8.70 4.16
N VAL A 27 10.87 9.58 4.55
CA VAL A 27 10.71 10.37 5.78
C VAL A 27 10.36 11.78 5.33
N GLU A 28 9.21 12.28 5.75
CA GLU A 28 8.85 13.66 5.52
C GLU A 28 9.78 14.57 6.33
N HIS A 29 10.51 15.43 5.64
CA HIS A 29 11.57 16.24 6.26
C HIS A 29 11.03 17.25 7.28
N LEU A 30 9.80 17.75 7.06
CA LEU A 30 9.18 18.79 7.89
C LEU A 30 8.53 18.23 9.15
N THR A 31 7.83 17.10 9.05
CA THR A 31 7.07 16.49 10.14
C THR A 31 7.85 15.39 10.86
N GLY A 32 8.90 14.86 10.23
CA GLY A 32 9.61 13.66 10.70
C GLY A 32 8.78 12.37 10.53
N ASN A 33 7.62 12.45 9.87
CA ASN A 33 6.74 11.31 9.69
C ASN A 33 7.36 10.30 8.74
N ARG A 34 7.28 9.01 9.10
CA ARG A 34 7.62 7.93 8.20
C ARG A 34 6.40 7.65 7.33
N VAL A 35 6.56 7.76 6.02
CA VAL A 35 5.50 7.49 5.06
C VAL A 35 5.91 6.28 4.24
N LEU A 36 5.03 5.30 4.14
CA LEU A 36 5.19 4.15 3.29
C LEU A 36 4.26 4.28 2.10
N GLU A 37 4.84 4.43 0.92
CA GLU A 37 4.13 4.41 -0.35
C GLU A 37 4.31 3.02 -0.97
N ARG A 38 3.23 2.30 -1.24
CA ARG A 38 3.28 1.03 -1.98
C ARG A 38 2.29 1.00 -3.12
N VAL A 39 2.65 0.26 -4.15
CA VAL A 39 1.79 0.00 -5.31
C VAL A 39 1.43 -1.48 -5.28
N LEU A 40 0.13 -1.77 -5.29
CA LEU A 40 -0.41 -3.11 -5.39
C LEU A 40 -0.93 -3.31 -6.82
N ILE A 41 -0.67 -4.47 -7.41
CA ILE A 41 -1.13 -4.86 -8.74
C ILE A 41 -1.91 -6.17 -8.69
N CYS A 42 -3.06 -6.21 -9.33
CA CYS A 42 -3.78 -7.44 -9.60
C CYS A 42 -3.20 -8.09 -10.86
N THR A 43 -2.76 -9.35 -10.77
CA THR A 43 -2.18 -10.07 -11.92
C THR A 43 -3.19 -10.38 -13.01
N ASP A 44 -4.45 -10.61 -12.63
CA ASP A 44 -5.56 -10.96 -13.51
C ASP A 44 -6.20 -9.71 -14.14
N CYS A 45 -6.66 -8.76 -13.33
CA CYS A 45 -7.37 -7.57 -13.81
C CYS A 45 -6.46 -6.42 -14.22
N LYS A 46 -5.14 -6.51 -13.94
CA LYS A 46 -4.15 -5.44 -14.14
C LYS A 46 -4.46 -4.11 -13.42
N VAL A 47 -5.42 -4.11 -12.50
CA VAL A 47 -5.72 -2.97 -11.63
C VAL A 47 -4.53 -2.67 -10.74
N LYS A 48 -4.20 -1.39 -10.61
CA LYS A 48 -3.14 -0.90 -9.71
C LYS A 48 -3.75 -0.01 -8.64
N ILE A 49 -3.37 -0.23 -7.39
CA ILE A 49 -3.76 0.60 -6.24
C ILE A 49 -2.49 1.22 -5.68
N ARG A 50 -2.50 2.54 -5.48
CA ARG A 50 -1.43 3.25 -4.77
C ARG A 50 -1.90 3.50 -3.36
N GLU A 51 -1.14 3.01 -2.40
CA GLU A 51 -1.40 3.16 -0.98
C GLU A 51 -0.31 4.03 -0.35
N VAL A 52 -0.72 4.99 0.47
CA VAL A 52 0.16 5.87 1.24
C VAL A 52 -0.19 5.70 2.72
N VAL A 53 0.71 5.07 3.47
CA VAL A 53 0.53 4.80 4.90
C VAL A 53 1.42 5.75 5.69
N TYR A 54 0.81 6.56 6.54
CA TYR A 54 1.52 7.39 7.50
C TYR A 54 1.81 6.55 8.75
N LEU A 55 3.07 6.16 8.90
CA LEU A 55 3.59 5.45 10.06
C LEU A 55 3.94 6.50 11.12
N SER A 56 2.91 6.96 11.85
CA SER A 56 3.08 7.76 13.06
C SER A 56 3.83 6.93 14.11
N LYS A 57 4.73 7.60 14.83
CA LYS A 57 5.66 6.98 15.79
C LYS A 57 4.94 6.38 17.00
#